data_AF-A0A3A6MSZ2-F1
#
_entry.id   AF-A0A3A6MSZ2-F1
#
_cell.length_a   1.000
_cell.length_b   1.000
_cell.length_c   1.000
_cell.angle_alpha   90.00
_cell.angle_beta   90.00
_cell.angle_gamma   90.00
#
_symmetry.space_group_name_H-M   'P 1'
#
loop_
_entity.id
_entity.type
_entity.pdbx_description
1 polymer ?
#
loop_
_entity_poly.entity_id
_entity_poly.type
_entity_poly.pdbx_seq_one_letter_code
_entity_poly.pdbx_strand_id
1 'polypeptide(L)'
;MSGEIVLLPLAPVAFGAVAGAALTAVAVVAVGSVTIAAGGALALGLKSVIDKRVSSAAEEAKTKEKEIKEWWDYQEQSARKMSALWENHSALLAAQQELLKAGLNERRKDVVGTGPTATGYFTLGLDRAIAAREAADGMLKEINEILAGIPHALASEADSPVPNLLAMTEKLQRKAQSDAPPSLETIEAFRRTVQDTIRTYAQTCEKRQQTTQSLMPRLEKLILEAGTWQRLAATRELASGMSSLLSNLKVLLLKGRISLAQVETMEKRLATLRTKIEAKLAENAYRTALAESLARNLGSMGYRAVSDFAEDREGREMRAELAIPGGEALRVGVTSDNRLTFKVVHTMVPGEKDMSAGQKKMYRAQEKKWCQDMRTLLRILAKEGFTYGILDEKTIPDNIIPKAVLEDVEGILARRDEEQRWAIEGDEADEMRRRVVLDQKTQEREA
;
A
#
# COMPACT_ATOMS: atom_id res chain seq x y z
N MET A 1 -43.79 -20.04 -19.27
CA MET A 1 -43.19 -19.90 -17.94
C MET A 1 -42.00 -18.97 -18.05
N SER A 2 -42.18 -17.67 -17.81
CA SER A 2 -41.05 -16.74 -17.79
C SER A 2 -40.43 -16.89 -16.42
N GLY A 3 -39.20 -17.38 -16.37
CA GLY A 3 -38.49 -17.64 -15.13
C GLY A 3 -37.19 -16.86 -15.12
N GLU A 4 -36.97 -16.12 -14.06
CA GLU A 4 -35.60 -15.78 -13.65
C GLU A 4 -35.01 -17.07 -13.11
N ILE A 5 -34.08 -17.65 -13.85
CA ILE A 5 -33.36 -18.86 -13.42
C ILE A 5 -32.05 -18.39 -12.84
N VAL A 6 -31.89 -18.61 -11.54
CA VAL A 6 -30.70 -18.26 -10.78
C VAL A 6 -29.87 -19.51 -10.56
N LEU A 7 -28.66 -19.53 -11.13
CA LEU A 7 -27.72 -20.64 -10.97
C LEU A 7 -26.62 -20.26 -10.00
N LEU A 8 -26.35 -21.09 -9.00
CA LEU A 8 -25.17 -20.89 -8.13
C LEU A 8 -24.00 -21.75 -8.62
N PRO A 9 -22.76 -21.23 -8.58
CA PRO A 9 -21.60 -22.09 -8.74
C PRO A 9 -21.56 -23.09 -7.59
N LEU A 10 -21.52 -24.38 -7.91
CA LEU A 10 -21.16 -25.43 -6.96
C LEU A 10 -19.65 -25.36 -6.81
N ALA A 11 -19.17 -24.57 -5.85
CA ALA A 11 -17.77 -24.19 -5.73
C ALA A 11 -16.78 -25.35 -5.93
N PRO A 12 -15.76 -25.22 -6.77
CA PRO A 12 -14.46 -25.77 -6.45
C PRO A 12 -13.81 -24.78 -5.47
N VAL A 13 -14.01 -25.00 -4.17
CA VAL A 13 -13.36 -24.24 -3.07
C VAL A 13 -11.81 -24.35 -3.12
N ALA A 14 -11.24 -25.08 -4.08
CA ALA A 14 -9.81 -25.31 -4.22
C ALA A 14 -9.03 -24.29 -5.07
N PHE A 15 -9.63 -23.17 -5.54
CA PHE A 15 -8.85 -22.14 -6.24
C PHE A 15 -7.93 -21.32 -5.34
N GLY A 16 -8.13 -21.37 -4.01
CA GLY A 16 -7.33 -20.61 -3.04
C GLY A 16 -5.93 -21.17 -2.75
N ALA A 17 -5.60 -22.39 -3.20
CA ALA A 17 -4.34 -23.05 -2.81
C ALA A 17 -3.24 -23.02 -3.89
N VAL A 18 -3.57 -22.80 -5.18
CA VAL A 18 -2.60 -22.93 -6.28
C VAL A 18 -2.06 -21.58 -6.76
N ALA A 19 -2.75 -20.47 -6.50
CA ALA A 19 -2.28 -19.13 -6.90
C ALA A 19 -1.16 -18.57 -6.01
N GLY A 20 -0.91 -19.16 -4.83
CA GLY A 20 0.10 -18.70 -3.88
C GLY A 20 1.56 -18.93 -4.32
N ALA A 21 1.81 -19.76 -5.33
CA ALA A 21 3.16 -20.13 -5.76
C ALA A 21 3.64 -19.44 -7.05
N ALA A 22 2.78 -18.72 -7.79
CA ALA A 22 3.10 -18.24 -9.14
C ALA A 22 3.43 -16.74 -9.26
N LEU A 23 3.30 -15.93 -8.19
CA LEU A 23 3.51 -14.47 -8.27
C LEU A 23 4.74 -13.94 -7.51
N THR A 24 5.61 -14.82 -6.99
CA THR A 24 6.93 -14.45 -6.44
C THR A 24 8.06 -14.80 -7.40
N ALA A 25 7.98 -14.32 -8.64
CA ALA A 25 9.05 -14.52 -9.61
C ALA A 25 9.25 -13.30 -10.51
N VAL A 26 9.59 -12.16 -9.91
CA VAL A 26 10.54 -11.26 -10.54
C VAL A 26 11.91 -11.61 -9.95
N ALA A 27 12.54 -12.63 -10.55
CA ALA A 27 13.99 -12.88 -10.67
C ALA A 27 14.34 -14.39 -10.61
N VAL A 28 14.86 -14.88 -11.75
CA VAL A 28 15.70 -16.08 -11.98
C VAL A 28 15.02 -17.47 -12.13
N VAL A 29 14.83 -17.84 -13.41
CA VAL A 29 15.21 -19.10 -14.10
C VAL A 29 15.19 -20.44 -13.32
N ALA A 30 14.50 -21.42 -13.93
CA ALA A 30 14.65 -22.88 -13.89
C ALA A 30 13.68 -23.73 -13.02
N VAL A 31 12.79 -24.41 -13.75
CA VAL A 31 12.37 -25.82 -13.65
C VAL A 31 12.00 -26.40 -12.28
N GLY A 32 10.71 -26.70 -12.10
CA GLY A 32 10.22 -27.55 -11.01
C GLY A 32 8.71 -27.75 -11.08
N SER A 33 8.29 -28.72 -11.88
CA SER A 33 6.90 -29.10 -12.16
C SER A 33 6.10 -29.48 -10.91
N VAL A 34 4.93 -28.84 -10.71
CA VAL A 34 3.81 -29.45 -9.98
C VAL A 34 2.63 -29.55 -10.94
N THR A 35 2.44 -30.76 -11.46
CA THR A 35 1.30 -31.17 -12.28
C THR A 35 0.07 -31.36 -11.40
N ILE A 36 -0.88 -30.42 -11.45
CA ILE A 36 -2.26 -30.67 -11.02
C ILE A 36 -3.04 -31.03 -12.29
N ALA A 37 -3.22 -32.33 -12.48
CA ALA A 37 -3.99 -32.91 -13.57
C ALA A 37 -5.49 -32.73 -13.29
N ALA A 38 -6.07 -31.63 -13.79
CA ALA A 38 -7.46 -31.44 -14.23
C ALA A 38 -7.79 -29.94 -14.22
N GLY A 39 -7.52 -29.22 -15.32
CA GLY A 39 -7.85 -27.78 -15.40
C GLY A 39 -7.09 -26.99 -16.47
N GLY A 40 -6.64 -27.62 -17.56
CA GLY A 40 -5.74 -26.99 -18.53
C GLY A 40 -6.33 -25.81 -19.32
N ALA A 41 -7.66 -25.71 -19.45
CA ALA A 41 -8.29 -24.66 -20.26
C ALA A 41 -8.47 -23.32 -19.52
N LEU A 42 -8.85 -23.36 -18.24
CA LEU A 42 -9.05 -22.14 -17.44
C LEU A 42 -7.71 -21.47 -17.06
N ALA A 43 -6.66 -22.25 -16.84
CA ALA A 43 -5.34 -21.72 -16.44
C ALA A 43 -4.66 -20.87 -17.54
N LEU A 44 -4.88 -21.20 -18.82
CA LEU A 44 -4.29 -20.45 -19.94
C LEU A 44 -5.01 -19.12 -20.21
N GLY A 45 -6.34 -19.08 -20.08
CA GLY A 45 -7.13 -17.86 -20.24
C GLY A 45 -6.83 -16.82 -19.15
N LEU A 46 -6.87 -17.24 -17.89
CA LEU A 46 -6.55 -16.40 -16.73
C LEU A 46 -5.12 -15.84 -16.80
N LYS A 47 -4.15 -16.67 -17.19
CA LYS A 47 -2.77 -16.23 -17.33
C LYS A 47 -2.65 -15.10 -18.36
N SER A 48 -3.30 -15.21 -19.53
CA SER A 48 -3.20 -14.19 -20.57
C SER A 48 -3.83 -12.84 -20.18
N VAL A 49 -4.92 -12.85 -19.41
CA VAL A 49 -5.60 -11.65 -18.92
C VAL A 49 -4.77 -10.99 -17.81
N ILE A 50 -4.20 -11.80 -16.91
CA ILE A 50 -3.26 -11.33 -15.89
C ILE A 50 -2.00 -10.76 -16.58
N ASP A 51 -1.42 -11.47 -17.55
CA ASP A 51 -0.23 -11.03 -18.28
C ASP A 51 -0.48 -9.74 -19.08
N LYS A 52 -1.67 -9.57 -19.68
CA LYS A 52 -2.08 -8.31 -20.34
C LYS A 52 -2.26 -7.15 -19.36
N ARG A 53 -2.89 -7.38 -18.21
CA ARG A 53 -3.06 -6.36 -17.17
C ARG A 53 -1.73 -6.01 -16.51
N VAL A 54 -0.84 -6.98 -16.30
CA VAL A 54 0.52 -6.79 -15.77
C VAL A 54 1.41 -6.03 -16.77
N SER A 55 1.35 -6.37 -18.06
CA SER A 55 2.12 -5.67 -19.10
C SER A 55 1.61 -4.25 -19.34
N SER A 56 0.28 -4.03 -19.39
CA SER A 56 -0.32 -2.69 -19.45
C SER A 56 0.03 -1.86 -18.21
N ALA A 57 -0.03 -2.43 -17.01
CA ALA A 57 0.39 -1.76 -15.79
C ALA A 57 1.92 -1.49 -15.74
N ALA A 58 2.73 -2.30 -16.43
CA ALA A 58 4.17 -2.11 -16.58
C ALA A 58 4.51 -1.02 -17.61
N GLU A 59 3.74 -0.88 -18.69
CA GLU A 59 3.88 0.24 -19.64
C GLU A 59 3.40 1.56 -19.03
N GLU A 60 2.30 1.56 -18.27
CA GLU A 60 1.89 2.73 -17.47
C GLU A 60 2.88 3.03 -16.33
N ALA A 61 3.61 2.03 -15.82
CA ALA A 61 4.71 2.26 -14.88
C ALA A 61 5.88 3.00 -15.54
N LYS A 62 6.18 2.69 -16.81
CA LYS A 62 7.23 3.39 -17.57
C LYS A 62 6.84 4.83 -17.86
N THR A 63 5.57 5.13 -18.13
CA THR A 63 5.13 6.52 -18.38
C THR A 63 5.05 7.36 -17.10
N LYS A 64 4.90 6.73 -15.94
CA LYS A 64 5.02 7.38 -14.62
C LYS A 64 6.46 7.45 -14.08
N GLU A 65 7.43 7.53 -14.98
CA GLU A 65 8.86 7.76 -14.72
C GLU A 65 9.12 8.91 -13.72
N LYS A 66 8.20 9.89 -13.64
CA LYS A 66 8.25 10.98 -12.65
C LYS A 66 8.11 10.50 -11.20
N GLU A 67 7.22 9.55 -10.90
CA GLU A 67 7.08 8.97 -9.54
C GLU A 67 8.30 8.08 -9.20
N ILE A 68 8.90 7.43 -10.22
CA ILE A 68 10.17 6.70 -10.07
C ILE A 68 11.32 7.66 -9.84
N LYS A 69 11.30 8.84 -10.47
CA LYS A 69 12.28 9.91 -10.26
C LYS A 69 12.17 10.50 -8.85
N GLU A 70 10.96 10.74 -8.36
CA GLU A 70 10.72 11.11 -6.95
C GLU A 70 11.24 10.03 -5.99
N TRP A 71 11.15 8.75 -6.36
CA TRP A 71 11.72 7.65 -5.59
C TRP A 71 13.26 7.61 -5.66
N TRP A 72 13.87 7.91 -6.80
CA TRP A 72 15.33 8.05 -6.95
C TRP A 72 15.86 9.26 -6.18
N ASP A 73 15.20 10.42 -6.28
CA ASP A 73 15.53 11.62 -5.51
C ASP A 73 15.42 11.33 -4.01
N TYR A 74 14.43 10.52 -3.60
CA TYR A 74 14.28 10.04 -2.24
C TYR A 74 15.42 9.09 -1.82
N GLN A 75 15.79 8.13 -2.65
CA GLN A 75 16.91 7.22 -2.40
C GLN A 75 18.22 8.01 -2.27
N GLU A 76 18.44 9.00 -3.12
CA GLU A 76 19.61 9.86 -3.09
C GLU A 76 19.64 10.71 -1.81
N GLN A 77 18.51 11.27 -1.38
CA GLN A 77 18.41 11.94 -0.09
C GLN A 77 18.67 11.02 1.10
N SER A 78 18.20 9.77 1.02
CA SER A 78 18.44 8.75 2.05
C SER A 78 19.91 8.37 2.12
N ALA A 79 20.56 8.16 0.96
CA ALA A 79 21.99 7.88 0.86
C ALA A 79 22.84 9.05 1.39
N ARG A 80 22.47 10.30 1.07
CA ARG A 80 23.12 11.51 1.61
C ARG A 80 22.99 11.60 3.12
N LYS A 81 21.79 11.32 3.67
CA LYS A 81 21.58 11.25 5.13
C LYS A 81 22.42 10.15 5.76
N MET A 82 22.51 8.98 5.11
CA MET A 82 23.34 7.88 5.58
C MET A 82 24.84 8.26 5.58
N SER A 83 25.30 8.94 4.53
CA SER A 83 26.68 9.45 4.43
C SER A 83 26.98 10.47 5.53
N ALA A 84 26.07 11.41 5.78
CA ALA A 84 26.22 12.37 6.87
C ALA A 84 26.25 11.70 8.25
N LEU A 85 25.49 10.61 8.44
CA LEU A 85 25.56 9.79 9.65
C LEU A 85 26.91 9.06 9.77
N TRP A 86 27.47 8.57 8.65
CA TRP A 86 28.81 7.97 8.62
C TRP A 86 29.91 8.99 8.98
N GLU A 87 29.83 10.21 8.42
CA GLU A 87 30.75 11.30 8.77
C GLU A 87 30.64 11.65 10.26
N ASN A 88 29.42 11.80 10.78
CA ASN A 88 29.18 12.06 12.20
C ASN A 88 29.67 10.92 13.11
N HIS A 89 29.51 9.67 12.69
CA HIS A 89 30.03 8.50 13.41
C HIS A 89 31.56 8.47 13.43
N SER A 90 32.20 8.80 12.30
CA SER A 90 33.65 8.91 12.23
C SER A 90 34.20 10.02 13.12
N ALA A 91 33.47 11.15 13.23
CA ALA A 91 33.79 12.23 14.15
C ALA A 91 33.67 11.80 15.63
N LEU A 92 32.65 10.99 15.96
CA LEU A 92 32.50 10.40 17.29
C LEU A 92 33.66 9.45 17.64
N LEU A 93 34.06 8.60 16.71
CA LEU A 93 35.21 7.71 16.89
C LEU A 93 36.52 8.50 17.02
N ALA A 94 36.68 9.59 16.26
CA ALA A 94 37.82 10.49 16.37
C ALA A 94 37.87 11.18 17.75
N ALA A 95 36.75 11.73 18.22
CA ALA A 95 36.63 12.33 19.56
C ALA A 95 36.90 11.30 20.67
N GLN A 96 36.46 10.05 20.50
CA GLN A 96 36.79 8.95 21.41
C GLN A 96 38.30 8.65 21.40
N GLN A 97 38.94 8.62 20.24
CA GLN A 97 40.39 8.40 20.14
C GLN A 97 41.18 9.57 20.73
N GLU A 98 40.72 10.81 20.58
CA GLU A 98 41.34 11.98 21.22
C GLU A 98 41.20 11.92 22.75
N LEU A 99 40.04 11.56 23.28
CA LEU A 99 39.83 11.30 24.72
C LEU A 99 40.78 10.24 25.29
N LEU A 100 41.05 9.20 24.52
CA LEU A 100 41.98 8.13 24.88
C LEU A 100 43.44 8.62 24.79
N LYS A 101 43.81 9.39 23.76
CA LYS A 101 45.15 9.99 23.64
C LYS A 101 45.43 11.01 24.75
N ALA A 102 44.42 11.76 25.18
CA ALA A 102 44.50 12.73 26.27
C ALA A 102 44.62 12.10 27.67
N GLY A 103 44.90 10.79 27.81
CA GLY A 103 45.15 10.24 29.15
C GLY A 103 45.32 8.74 29.34
N LEU A 104 45.84 7.97 28.38
CA LEU A 104 45.94 6.51 28.56
C LEU A 104 47.30 5.85 28.31
N ASN A 105 48.46 6.52 28.47
CA ASN A 105 49.72 5.75 28.57
C ASN A 105 50.79 6.25 29.54
N GLU A 106 50.61 7.36 30.24
CA GLU A 106 51.53 7.73 31.31
C GLU A 106 50.88 7.50 32.67
N ARG A 107 51.07 6.28 33.20
CA ARG A 107 51.16 6.11 34.66
C ARG A 107 52.19 7.13 35.13
N ARG A 108 51.76 8.24 35.73
CA ARG A 108 52.66 9.07 36.54
C ARG A 108 53.31 8.13 37.54
N LYS A 109 54.62 7.93 37.41
CA LYS A 109 55.42 7.29 38.45
C LYS A 109 55.25 8.14 39.69
N ASP A 110 54.62 7.57 40.72
CA ASP A 110 54.63 8.13 42.05
C ASP A 110 56.09 8.35 42.46
N VAL A 111 56.52 9.61 42.45
CA VAL A 111 57.78 9.99 43.06
C VAL A 111 57.53 9.93 44.56
N VAL A 112 57.88 8.79 45.15
CA VAL A 112 58.02 8.59 46.59
C VAL A 112 59.19 9.46 47.05
N GLY A 113 58.89 10.74 47.29
CA GLY A 113 59.80 11.71 47.87
C GLY A 113 59.62 11.75 49.38
N THR A 114 60.67 11.35 50.09
CA THR A 114 60.91 11.50 51.54
C THR A 114 60.39 12.83 52.10
N GLY A 115 59.67 12.75 53.21
CA GLY A 115 58.74 13.77 53.68
C GLY A 115 59.35 15.11 54.18
N PRO A 116 58.54 16.19 54.26
CA PRO A 116 58.96 17.46 54.84
C PRO A 116 58.29 17.74 56.21
N THR A 117 58.95 18.62 56.97
CA THR A 117 58.63 19.10 58.32
C THR A 117 57.50 20.13 58.39
N ALA A 118 56.90 20.27 59.58
CA ALA A 118 55.60 20.89 59.88
C ALA A 118 55.36 22.36 59.41
N THR A 119 56.40 23.15 59.13
CA THR A 119 56.27 24.52 58.61
C THR A 119 56.25 24.61 57.08
N GLY A 120 56.62 23.54 56.37
CA GLY A 120 56.49 23.43 54.90
C GLY A 120 55.09 23.01 54.42
N TYR A 121 54.19 22.59 55.31
CA TYR A 121 52.85 22.08 54.96
C TYR A 121 51.90 23.17 54.46
N PHE A 122 52.08 24.43 54.87
CA PHE A 122 51.20 25.51 54.43
C PHE A 122 51.57 26.04 53.04
N THR A 123 52.86 26.13 52.69
CA THR A 123 53.30 26.59 51.37
C THR A 123 53.22 25.47 50.31
N LEU A 124 53.64 24.24 50.62
CA LEU A 124 53.43 23.09 49.73
C LEU A 124 51.95 22.70 49.60
N GLY A 125 51.14 22.98 50.62
CA GLY A 125 49.69 22.75 50.60
C GLY A 125 48.94 23.74 49.70
N LEU A 126 49.33 25.02 49.72
CA LEU A 126 48.83 26.05 48.81
C LEU A 126 49.27 25.78 47.38
N ASP A 127 50.54 25.47 47.12
CA ASP A 127 51.03 25.16 45.78
C ASP A 127 50.40 23.87 45.23
N ARG A 128 50.18 22.84 46.06
CA ARG A 128 49.44 21.63 45.68
C ARG A 128 47.95 21.90 45.44
N ALA A 129 47.32 22.76 46.23
CA ALA A 129 45.92 23.12 46.06
C ALA A 129 45.72 23.94 44.77
N ILE A 130 46.63 24.88 44.47
CA ILE A 130 46.65 25.64 43.23
C ILE A 130 46.88 24.70 42.04
N ALA A 131 47.91 23.85 42.08
CA ALA A 131 48.19 22.89 41.02
C ALA A 131 47.05 21.86 40.81
N ALA A 132 46.38 21.42 41.88
CA ALA A 132 45.22 20.55 41.79
C ALA A 132 44.01 21.26 41.16
N ARG A 133 43.83 22.55 41.45
CA ARG A 133 42.78 23.39 40.88
C ARG A 133 43.03 23.69 39.39
N GLU A 134 44.27 23.96 39.00
CA GLU A 134 44.66 24.11 37.60
C GLU A 134 44.50 22.79 36.81
N ALA A 135 44.89 21.66 37.40
CA ALA A 135 44.68 20.34 36.79
C ALA A 135 43.19 20.00 36.65
N ALA A 136 42.38 20.32 37.66
CA ALA A 136 40.93 20.19 37.64
C ALA A 136 40.28 21.02 36.52
N ASP A 137 40.63 22.30 36.42
CA ASP A 137 40.13 23.20 35.37
C ASP A 137 40.59 22.76 33.98
N GLY A 138 41.84 22.28 33.84
CA GLY A 138 42.36 21.71 32.60
C GLY A 138 41.53 20.51 32.14
N MET A 139 41.27 19.54 33.02
CA MET A 139 40.45 18.37 32.69
C MET A 139 39.00 18.75 32.34
N LEU A 140 38.40 19.70 33.06
CA LEU A 140 37.04 20.16 32.77
C LEU A 140 36.95 20.93 31.45
N LYS A 141 37.99 21.67 31.06
CA LYS A 141 38.09 22.29 29.73
C LYS A 141 38.19 21.26 28.62
N GLU A 142 39.07 20.27 28.76
CA GLU A 142 39.20 19.18 27.79
C GLU A 142 37.87 18.43 27.59
N ILE A 143 37.18 18.09 28.68
CA ILE A 143 35.86 17.43 28.60
C ILE A 143 34.86 18.32 27.85
N ASN A 144 34.86 19.62 28.12
CA ASN A 144 33.95 20.56 27.47
C ASN A 144 34.25 20.71 25.96
N GLU A 145 35.53 20.79 25.58
CA GLU A 145 35.96 20.86 24.18
C GLU A 145 35.54 19.60 23.40
N ILE A 146 35.71 18.43 24.01
CA ILE A 146 35.33 17.15 23.41
C ILE A 146 33.82 17.02 23.25
N LEU A 147 33.05 17.43 24.27
CA LEU A 147 31.59 17.44 24.18
C LEU A 147 31.08 18.45 23.15
N ALA A 148 31.74 19.62 23.05
CA ALA A 148 31.43 20.64 22.06
C ALA A 148 31.81 20.22 20.62
N GLY A 149 32.78 19.33 20.47
CA GLY A 149 33.18 18.74 19.18
C GLY A 149 32.20 17.69 18.63
N ILE A 150 31.20 17.25 19.41
CA ILE A 150 30.19 16.30 18.93
C ILE A 150 29.26 16.98 17.93
N PRO A 151 29.00 16.39 16.74
CA PRO A 151 28.12 16.99 15.74
C PRO A 151 26.74 17.36 16.29
N HIS A 152 26.27 18.57 15.98
CA HIS A 152 24.98 19.09 16.48
C HIS A 152 23.81 18.14 16.18
N ALA A 153 23.83 17.43 15.04
CA ALA A 153 22.80 16.46 14.68
C ALA A 153 22.61 15.35 15.73
N LEU A 154 23.69 14.92 16.39
CA LEU A 154 23.68 13.91 17.45
C LEU A 154 23.41 14.53 18.83
N ALA A 155 23.90 15.75 19.07
CA ALA A 155 23.66 16.48 20.31
C ALA A 155 22.19 16.90 20.50
N SER A 156 21.47 17.12 19.39
CA SER A 156 20.07 17.55 19.36
C SER A 156 19.05 16.41 19.30
N GLU A 157 19.49 15.14 19.29
CA GLU A 157 18.56 14.02 19.40
C GLU A 157 17.87 14.00 20.77
N ALA A 158 16.59 13.61 20.80
CA ALA A 158 15.80 13.54 22.03
C ALA A 158 16.40 12.61 23.11
N ASP A 159 17.16 11.60 22.69
CA ASP A 159 17.80 10.61 23.59
C ASP A 159 19.30 10.90 23.81
N SER A 160 19.80 12.07 23.38
CA SER A 160 21.22 12.41 23.46
C SER A 160 21.63 12.68 24.90
N PRO A 161 22.71 12.06 25.41
CA PRO A 161 23.24 12.38 26.74
C PRO A 161 24.01 13.71 26.77
N VAL A 162 24.37 14.27 25.60
CA VAL A 162 25.28 15.42 25.47
C VAL A 162 24.80 16.66 26.22
N PRO A 163 23.52 17.10 26.12
CA PRO A 163 23.06 18.28 26.86
C PRO A 163 23.18 18.12 28.38
N ASN A 164 22.92 16.91 28.90
CA ASN A 164 23.04 16.63 30.33
C ASN A 164 24.51 16.62 30.78
N LEU A 165 25.41 16.07 29.96
CA LEU A 165 26.85 16.07 30.24
C LEU A 165 27.44 17.48 30.20
N LEU A 166 27.02 18.32 29.26
CA LEU A 166 27.40 19.75 29.21
C LEU A 166 26.93 20.50 30.47
N ALA A 167 25.67 20.32 30.87
CA ALA A 167 25.14 20.95 32.08
C ALA A 167 25.85 20.47 33.36
N MET A 168 26.27 19.20 33.43
CA MET A 168 27.09 18.68 34.53
C MET A 168 28.51 19.27 34.52
N THR A 169 29.11 19.41 33.33
CA THR A 169 30.44 20.01 33.16
C THR A 169 30.43 21.47 33.62
N GLU A 170 29.43 22.25 33.23
CA GLU A 170 29.25 23.63 33.70
C GLU A 170 29.07 23.71 35.22
N LYS A 171 28.28 22.81 35.82
CA LYS A 171 28.10 22.76 37.28
C LYS A 171 29.43 22.49 37.99
N LEU A 172 30.25 21.58 37.46
CA LEU A 172 31.56 21.27 38.03
C LEU A 172 32.56 22.42 37.84
N GLN A 173 32.55 23.11 36.70
CA GLN A 173 33.36 24.31 36.47
C GLN A 173 33.00 25.44 37.45
N ARG A 174 31.70 25.72 37.65
CA ARG A 174 31.26 26.71 38.65
C ARG A 174 31.69 26.32 40.06
N LYS A 175 31.64 25.03 40.40
CA LYS A 175 32.09 24.53 41.70
C LYS A 175 33.61 24.62 41.87
N ALA A 176 34.38 24.40 40.81
CA ALA A 176 35.83 24.59 40.82
C ALA A 176 36.25 26.04 41.12
N GLN A 177 35.41 27.02 40.78
CA GLN A 177 35.62 28.44 41.10
C GLN A 177 35.16 28.84 42.52
N SER A 178 34.46 27.95 43.24
CA SER A 178 33.99 28.21 44.61
C SER A 178 35.08 27.98 45.68
N ASP A 179 34.80 28.38 46.92
CA ASP A 179 35.70 28.19 48.08
C ASP A 179 35.95 26.71 48.44
N ALA A 180 35.11 25.79 47.94
CA ALA A 180 35.23 24.35 48.14
C ALA A 180 35.29 23.60 46.79
N PRO A 181 36.46 23.59 46.11
CA PRO A 181 36.60 22.96 44.81
C PRO A 181 36.35 21.44 44.88
N PRO A 182 35.83 20.82 43.80
CA PRO A 182 35.68 19.38 43.73
C PRO A 182 37.06 18.69 43.79
N SER A 183 37.12 17.52 44.44
CA SER A 183 38.36 16.74 44.47
C SER A 183 38.73 16.23 43.08
N LEU A 184 40.03 16.04 42.83
CA LEU A 184 40.53 15.45 41.59
C LEU A 184 39.89 14.08 41.31
N GLU A 185 39.71 13.26 42.35
CA GLU A 185 39.01 11.97 42.24
C GLU A 185 37.57 12.10 41.71
N THR A 186 36.86 13.17 42.11
CA THR A 186 35.50 13.45 41.61
C THR A 186 35.52 13.79 40.12
N ILE A 187 36.50 14.57 39.68
CA ILE A 187 36.65 14.98 38.27
C ILE A 187 37.08 13.78 37.41
N GLU A 188 37.98 12.94 37.90
CA GLU A 188 38.36 11.69 37.23
C GLU A 188 37.17 10.71 37.12
N ALA A 189 36.38 10.57 38.18
CA ALA A 189 35.17 9.76 38.17
C ALA A 189 34.13 10.30 37.15
N PHE A 190 33.96 11.62 37.09
CA PHE A 190 33.12 12.27 36.09
C PHE A 190 33.63 12.03 34.67
N ARG A 191 34.94 12.18 34.43
CA ARG A 191 35.58 11.89 33.14
C ARG A 191 35.31 10.45 32.68
N ARG A 192 35.46 9.47 33.57
CA ARG A 192 35.13 8.06 33.26
C ARG A 192 33.66 7.90 32.91
N THR A 193 32.76 8.56 33.66
CA THR A 193 31.31 8.52 33.39
C THR A 193 30.98 9.14 32.02
N VAL A 194 31.60 10.25 31.66
CA VAL A 194 31.48 10.87 30.32
C VAL A 194 31.93 9.88 29.25
N GLN A 195 33.12 9.28 29.41
CA GLN A 195 33.66 8.29 28.46
C GLN A 195 32.72 7.09 28.28
N ASP A 196 32.25 6.48 29.38
CA ASP A 196 31.37 5.31 29.34
C ASP A 196 30.00 5.66 28.74
N THR A 197 29.47 6.84 29.04
CA THR A 197 28.19 7.32 28.51
C THR A 197 28.27 7.59 27.01
N ILE A 198 29.31 8.29 26.55
CA ILE A 198 29.54 8.55 25.12
C ILE A 198 29.76 7.23 24.38
N ARG A 199 30.57 6.32 24.93
CA ARG A 199 30.81 4.99 24.34
C ARG A 199 29.52 4.20 24.19
N THR A 200 28.70 4.15 25.25
CA THR A 200 27.42 3.43 25.25
C THR A 200 26.45 4.04 24.24
N TYR A 201 26.40 5.38 24.16
CA TYR A 201 25.58 6.09 23.18
C TYR A 201 26.06 5.83 21.74
N ALA A 202 27.37 5.88 21.48
CA ALA A 202 27.95 5.56 20.18
C ALA A 202 27.64 4.12 19.74
N GLN A 203 27.79 3.14 20.63
CA GLN A 203 27.42 1.75 20.37
C GLN A 203 25.92 1.59 20.10
N THR A 204 25.09 2.35 20.80
CA THR A 204 23.63 2.34 20.58
C THR A 204 23.29 2.93 19.21
N CYS A 205 23.95 4.02 18.81
CA CYS A 205 23.81 4.60 17.48
C CYS A 205 24.25 3.64 16.38
N GLU A 206 25.39 2.97 16.56
CA GLU A 206 25.90 1.95 15.62
C GLU A 206 24.91 0.80 15.46
N LYS A 207 24.40 0.24 16.57
CA LYS A 207 23.38 -0.82 16.52
C LYS A 207 22.11 -0.36 15.83
N ARG A 208 21.64 0.86 16.10
CA ARG A 208 20.46 1.45 15.42
C ARG A 208 20.70 1.60 13.93
N GLN A 209 21.90 2.03 13.53
CA GLN A 209 22.29 2.16 12.12
C GLN A 209 22.35 0.79 11.43
N GLN A 210 23.02 -0.20 12.02
CA GLN A 210 23.08 -1.57 11.49
C GLN A 210 21.68 -2.19 11.38
N THR A 211 20.82 -1.95 12.36
CA THR A 211 19.41 -2.39 12.32
C THR A 211 18.68 -1.71 11.16
N THR A 212 18.87 -0.39 10.99
CA THR A 212 18.24 0.36 9.90
C THR A 212 18.71 -0.11 8.53
N GLN A 213 20.02 -0.32 8.36
CA GLN A 213 20.61 -0.83 7.12
C GLN A 213 20.13 -2.24 6.79
N SER A 214 20.01 -3.14 7.78
CA SER A 214 19.51 -4.49 7.54
C SER A 214 18.01 -4.55 7.24
N LEU A 215 17.22 -3.59 7.74
CA LEU A 215 15.78 -3.50 7.50
C LEU A 215 15.42 -2.72 6.22
N MET A 216 16.32 -1.87 5.71
CA MET A 216 16.04 -1.04 4.53
C MET A 216 15.63 -1.86 3.30
N PRO A 217 16.32 -2.95 2.90
CA PRO A 217 15.92 -3.74 1.75
C PRO A 217 14.53 -4.39 1.92
N ARG A 218 14.17 -4.75 3.16
CA ARG A 218 12.85 -5.30 3.46
C ARG A 218 11.76 -4.25 3.28
N LEU A 219 12.00 -3.02 3.74
CA LEU A 219 11.08 -1.89 3.53
C LEU A 219 10.94 -1.52 2.06
N GLU A 220 12.04 -1.49 1.30
CA GLU A 220 12.00 -1.24 -0.15
C GLU A 220 11.14 -2.28 -0.88
N LYS A 221 11.35 -3.56 -0.58
CA LYS A 221 10.52 -4.64 -1.11
C LYS A 221 9.05 -4.45 -0.76
N LEU A 222 8.72 -4.08 0.48
CA LEU A 222 7.34 -3.85 0.91
C LEU A 222 6.68 -2.69 0.19
N ILE A 223 7.40 -1.60 -0.05
CA ILE A 223 6.87 -0.44 -0.79
C ILE A 223 6.59 -0.80 -2.23
N LEU A 224 7.51 -1.52 -2.88
CA LEU A 224 7.32 -2.02 -4.25
C LEU A 224 6.11 -2.95 -4.33
N GLU A 225 6.04 -3.94 -3.45
CA GLU A 225 4.90 -4.87 -3.40
C GLU A 225 3.59 -4.13 -3.14
N ALA A 226 3.51 -3.26 -2.13
CA ALA A 226 2.31 -2.48 -1.83
C ALA A 226 1.88 -1.62 -3.03
N GLY A 227 2.82 -0.99 -3.73
CA GLY A 227 2.56 -0.21 -4.94
C GLY A 227 2.01 -1.05 -6.09
N THR A 228 2.53 -2.26 -6.31
CA THR A 228 1.99 -3.17 -7.33
C THR A 228 0.56 -3.60 -7.00
N TRP A 229 0.29 -4.00 -5.76
CA TRP A 229 -1.04 -4.43 -5.34
C TRP A 229 -2.06 -3.31 -5.30
N GLN A 230 -1.65 -2.07 -5.01
CA GLN A 230 -2.55 -0.92 -5.10
C GLN A 230 -3.13 -0.76 -6.51
N ARG A 231 -2.34 -1.03 -7.55
CA ARG A 231 -2.79 -0.94 -8.96
C ARG A 231 -3.70 -2.09 -9.35
N LEU A 232 -3.49 -3.26 -8.77
CA LEU A 232 -4.31 -4.45 -8.99
C LEU A 232 -5.61 -4.44 -8.16
N ALA A 233 -5.78 -3.48 -7.25
CA ALA A 233 -6.96 -3.39 -6.40
C ALA A 233 -8.21 -3.05 -7.23
N ALA A 234 -9.12 -4.01 -7.36
CA ALA A 234 -10.35 -3.85 -8.13
C ALA A 234 -11.39 -2.92 -7.47
N THR A 235 -11.28 -2.67 -6.15
CA THR A 235 -12.23 -1.84 -5.39
C THR A 235 -11.54 -0.65 -4.74
N ARG A 236 -12.28 0.46 -4.62
CA ARG A 236 -11.80 1.70 -3.98
C ARG A 236 -11.36 1.49 -2.53
N GLU A 237 -12.02 0.58 -1.81
CA GLU A 237 -11.68 0.23 -0.43
C GLU A 237 -10.32 -0.48 -0.33
N LEU A 238 -10.04 -1.45 -1.20
CA LEU A 238 -8.75 -2.15 -1.21
C LEU A 238 -7.63 -1.21 -1.67
N ALA A 239 -7.92 -0.35 -2.66
CA ALA A 239 -6.99 0.67 -3.13
C ALA A 239 -6.64 1.71 -2.04
N SER A 240 -7.64 2.17 -1.28
CA SER A 240 -7.42 3.10 -0.16
C SER A 240 -6.67 2.42 1.00
N GLY A 241 -6.96 1.14 1.27
CA GLY A 241 -6.24 0.31 2.23
C GLY A 241 -4.75 0.21 1.91
N MET A 242 -4.41 -0.05 0.64
CA MET A 242 -3.02 -0.07 0.16
C MET A 242 -2.37 1.33 0.16
N SER A 243 -3.11 2.37 -0.22
CA SER A 243 -2.61 3.75 -0.14
C SER A 243 -2.26 4.17 1.29
N SER A 244 -3.09 3.78 2.27
CA SER A 244 -2.82 4.00 3.69
C SER A 244 -1.56 3.27 4.15
N LEU A 245 -1.37 2.02 3.70
CA LEU A 245 -0.15 1.25 3.99
C LEU A 245 1.10 1.93 3.43
N LEU A 246 1.06 2.37 2.17
CA LEU A 246 2.17 3.11 1.53
C LEU A 246 2.47 4.42 2.26
N SER A 247 1.45 5.18 2.67
CA SER A 247 1.65 6.40 3.47
C SER A 247 2.35 6.09 4.79
N ASN A 248 1.96 5.02 5.48
CA ASN A 248 2.58 4.62 6.74
C ASN A 248 4.04 4.18 6.53
N LEU A 249 4.33 3.44 5.45
CA LEU A 249 5.70 3.05 5.09
C LEU A 249 6.58 4.28 4.79
N LYS A 250 6.04 5.27 4.05
CA LYS A 250 6.74 6.54 3.81
C LYS A 250 7.03 7.31 5.11
N VAL A 251 6.06 7.38 6.01
CA VAL A 251 6.25 8.02 7.33
C VAL A 251 7.32 7.29 8.16
N LEU A 252 7.35 5.96 8.13
CA LEU A 252 8.37 5.17 8.82
C LEU A 252 9.78 5.48 8.28
N LEU A 253 9.94 5.56 6.95
CA LEU A 253 11.22 5.92 6.36
C LEU A 253 11.64 7.36 6.69
N LEU A 254 10.71 8.32 6.66
CA LEU A 254 10.99 9.72 6.98
C LEU A 254 11.43 9.92 8.44
N LYS A 255 10.91 9.11 9.37
CA LYS A 255 11.30 9.16 10.79
C LYS A 255 12.71 8.64 11.05
N GLY A 256 13.32 7.88 10.14
CA GLY A 256 14.67 7.33 10.27
C GLY A 256 14.88 6.29 11.38
N ARG A 257 13.90 6.12 12.28
CA ARG A 257 13.89 5.10 13.34
C ARG A 257 12.97 3.96 12.94
N ILE A 258 13.57 2.93 12.34
CA ILE A 258 12.84 1.74 11.87
C ILE A 258 12.98 0.63 12.91
N SER A 259 11.86 0.19 13.49
CA SER A 259 11.84 -0.99 14.36
C SER A 259 11.39 -2.23 13.60
N LEU A 260 11.95 -3.39 13.95
CA LEU A 260 11.56 -4.67 13.37
C LEU A 260 10.06 -4.94 13.55
N ALA A 261 9.52 -4.67 14.74
CA ALA A 261 8.10 -4.87 15.03
C ALA A 261 7.17 -4.03 14.15
N GLN A 262 7.58 -2.81 13.79
CA GLN A 262 6.82 -1.98 12.85
C GLN A 262 6.84 -2.57 11.43
N VAL A 263 8.01 -3.03 10.97
CA VAL A 263 8.14 -3.69 9.67
C VAL A 263 7.26 -4.95 9.60
N GLU A 264 7.33 -5.82 10.60
CA GLU A 264 6.50 -7.03 10.68
C GLU A 264 5.00 -6.73 10.70
N THR A 265 4.59 -5.66 11.38
CA THR A 265 3.19 -5.22 11.38
C THR A 265 2.73 -4.81 9.98
N MET A 266 3.59 -4.11 9.22
CA MET A 266 3.30 -3.73 7.84
C MET A 266 3.31 -4.94 6.90
N GLU A 267 4.23 -5.89 7.08
CA GLU A 267 4.26 -7.17 6.34
C GLU A 267 2.94 -7.94 6.52
N LYS A 268 2.46 -8.10 7.76
CA LYS A 268 1.19 -8.78 8.06
C LYS A 268 -0.01 -8.07 7.43
N ARG A 269 -0.04 -6.73 7.49
CA ARG A 269 -1.09 -5.93 6.88
C ARG A 269 -1.07 -6.06 5.35
N LEU A 270 0.10 -6.03 4.73
CA LEU A 270 0.28 -6.26 3.30
C LEU A 270 -0.24 -7.64 2.90
N ALA A 271 0.15 -8.70 3.61
CA ALA A 271 -0.29 -10.05 3.33
C ALA A 271 -1.82 -10.19 3.39
N THR A 272 -2.45 -9.55 4.39
CA THR A 272 -3.91 -9.56 4.54
C THR A 272 -4.63 -8.81 3.41
N LEU A 273 -4.11 -7.66 2.99
CA LEU A 273 -4.70 -6.90 1.88
C LEU A 273 -4.46 -7.61 0.55
N ARG A 274 -3.28 -8.21 0.37
CA ARG A 274 -2.93 -9.01 -0.80
C ARG A 274 -3.90 -10.17 -1.00
N THR A 275 -4.13 -10.99 0.03
CA THR A 275 -5.06 -12.14 -0.10
C THR A 275 -6.47 -11.70 -0.45
N LYS A 276 -6.93 -10.56 0.08
CA LYS A 276 -8.23 -9.96 -0.30
C LYS A 276 -8.26 -9.50 -1.76
N ILE A 277 -7.19 -8.87 -2.24
CA ILE A 277 -7.08 -8.44 -3.65
C ILE A 277 -7.01 -9.66 -4.57
N GLU A 278 -6.18 -10.66 -4.25
CA GLU A 278 -6.08 -11.92 -5.01
C GLU A 278 -7.44 -12.62 -5.11
N ALA A 279 -8.18 -12.73 -4.00
CA ALA A 279 -9.53 -13.30 -4.01
C ALA A 279 -10.48 -12.54 -4.94
N LYS A 280 -10.45 -11.20 -4.90
CA LYS A 280 -11.29 -10.36 -5.78
C LYS A 280 -10.88 -10.41 -7.24
N LEU A 281 -9.59 -10.50 -7.55
CA LEU A 281 -9.10 -10.69 -8.91
C LEU A 281 -9.52 -12.05 -9.46
N ALA A 282 -9.41 -13.10 -8.65
CA ALA A 282 -9.85 -14.45 -9.04
C ALA A 282 -11.36 -14.49 -9.32
N GLU A 283 -12.16 -13.85 -8.47
CA GLU A 283 -13.61 -13.71 -8.65
C GLU A 283 -13.95 -12.98 -9.95
N ASN A 284 -13.32 -11.83 -10.20
CA ASN A 284 -13.53 -11.06 -11.43
C ASN A 284 -13.11 -11.82 -12.69
N ALA A 285 -11.97 -12.53 -12.64
CA ALA A 285 -11.47 -13.31 -13.75
C ALA A 285 -12.36 -14.53 -14.05
N TYR A 286 -12.86 -15.21 -13.01
CA TYR A 286 -13.84 -16.28 -13.17
C TYR A 286 -15.11 -15.77 -13.84
N ARG A 287 -15.64 -14.63 -13.38
CA ARG A 287 -16.85 -14.02 -13.96
C ARG A 287 -16.66 -13.61 -15.43
N THR A 288 -15.49 -13.08 -15.77
CA THR A 288 -15.14 -12.71 -17.15
C THR A 288 -15.05 -13.95 -18.04
N ALA A 289 -14.36 -15.00 -17.58
CA ALA A 289 -14.26 -16.27 -18.31
C ALA A 289 -15.64 -16.94 -18.51
N LEU A 290 -16.51 -16.82 -17.52
CA LEU A 290 -17.89 -17.31 -17.60
C LEU A 290 -18.71 -16.53 -18.62
N ALA A 291 -18.64 -15.19 -18.61
CA ALA A 291 -19.30 -14.33 -19.58
C ALA A 291 -18.84 -14.64 -21.02
N GLU A 292 -17.53 -14.77 -21.25
CA GLU A 292 -16.96 -15.16 -22.54
C GLU A 292 -17.42 -16.55 -22.99
N SER A 293 -17.43 -17.52 -22.07
CA SER A 293 -17.92 -18.87 -22.34
C SER A 293 -19.41 -18.87 -22.71
N LEU A 294 -20.24 -18.11 -21.98
CA LEU A 294 -21.66 -17.96 -22.27
C LEU A 294 -21.88 -17.36 -23.66
N ALA A 295 -21.19 -16.25 -23.99
CA ALA A 295 -21.30 -15.60 -25.28
C ALA A 295 -20.90 -16.56 -26.42
N ARG A 296 -19.77 -17.27 -26.28
CA ARG A 296 -19.28 -18.25 -27.26
C ARG A 296 -20.24 -19.42 -27.44
N ASN A 297 -20.69 -20.02 -26.35
CA ASN A 297 -21.53 -21.22 -26.39
C ASN A 297 -22.94 -20.90 -26.90
N LEU A 298 -23.55 -19.78 -26.47
CA LEU A 298 -24.82 -19.31 -27.04
C LEU A 298 -24.68 -18.98 -28.53
N GLY A 299 -23.57 -18.35 -28.94
CA GLY A 299 -23.24 -18.13 -30.35
C GLY A 299 -23.20 -19.43 -31.15
N SER A 300 -22.56 -20.47 -30.62
CA SER A 300 -22.49 -21.80 -31.25
C SER A 300 -23.86 -22.49 -31.37
N MET A 301 -24.80 -22.15 -30.49
CA MET A 301 -26.18 -22.63 -30.51
C MET A 301 -27.09 -21.81 -31.46
N GLY A 302 -26.53 -20.79 -32.13
CA GLY A 302 -27.20 -19.95 -33.11
C GLY A 302 -27.78 -18.64 -32.56
N TYR A 303 -27.55 -18.33 -31.28
CA TYR A 303 -27.98 -17.05 -30.69
C TYR A 303 -27.07 -15.94 -31.21
N ARG A 304 -27.65 -14.79 -31.60
CA ARG A 304 -26.89 -13.66 -32.14
C ARG A 304 -26.74 -12.57 -31.09
N ALA A 305 -25.51 -12.16 -30.76
CA ALA A 305 -25.30 -11.06 -29.82
C ALA A 305 -25.89 -9.76 -30.37
N VAL A 306 -26.76 -9.13 -29.58
CA VAL A 306 -27.30 -7.77 -29.80
C VAL A 306 -26.48 -6.77 -28.96
N SER A 307 -26.12 -7.17 -27.75
CA SER A 307 -25.21 -6.46 -26.85
C SER A 307 -24.28 -7.47 -26.17
N ASP A 308 -22.98 -7.18 -26.16
CA ASP A 308 -21.96 -8.00 -25.50
C ASP A 308 -21.95 -7.76 -23.98
N PHE A 309 -21.30 -8.65 -23.23
CA PHE A 309 -21.08 -8.44 -21.81
C PHE A 309 -20.18 -7.22 -21.58
N ALA A 310 -20.73 -6.18 -20.97
CA ALA A 310 -19.94 -5.00 -20.59
C ALA A 310 -18.89 -5.36 -19.51
N GLU A 311 -17.71 -4.72 -19.58
CA GLU A 311 -16.70 -4.83 -18.52
C GLU A 311 -17.30 -4.45 -17.17
N ASP A 312 -17.08 -5.27 -16.13
CA ASP A 312 -17.60 -4.96 -14.80
C ASP A 312 -16.95 -3.69 -14.26
N ARG A 313 -17.78 -2.65 -14.10
CA ARG A 313 -17.45 -1.47 -13.34
C ARG A 313 -18.15 -1.57 -12.00
N GLU A 314 -17.35 -1.74 -10.95
CA GLU A 314 -17.77 -1.63 -9.54
C GLU A 314 -18.64 -2.77 -8.99
N GLY A 315 -18.47 -4.01 -9.47
CA GLY A 315 -19.23 -5.15 -8.92
C GLY A 315 -20.69 -5.16 -9.36
N ARG A 316 -21.01 -4.51 -10.49
CA ARG A 316 -22.34 -4.58 -11.09
C ARG A 316 -22.49 -5.89 -11.86
N GLU A 317 -23.74 -6.24 -12.12
CA GLU A 317 -24.08 -7.40 -12.94
C GLU A 317 -23.57 -7.20 -14.37
N MET A 318 -22.76 -8.13 -14.88
CA MET A 318 -22.37 -8.16 -16.29
C MET A 318 -23.59 -8.62 -17.10
N ARG A 319 -24.10 -7.78 -18.00
CA ARG A 319 -25.31 -8.08 -18.79
C ARG A 319 -24.99 -8.13 -20.28
N ALA A 320 -25.58 -9.10 -20.97
CA ALA A 320 -25.59 -9.23 -22.41
C ALA A 320 -27.03 -9.48 -22.90
N GLU A 321 -27.30 -9.11 -24.15
CA GLU A 321 -28.58 -9.36 -24.81
C GLU A 321 -28.31 -10.10 -26.11
N LEU A 322 -28.95 -11.25 -26.29
CA LEU A 322 -28.77 -12.12 -27.46
C LEU A 322 -30.12 -12.39 -28.12
N ALA A 323 -30.20 -12.26 -29.43
CA ALA A 323 -31.38 -12.64 -30.20
C ALA A 323 -31.50 -14.17 -30.29
N ILE A 324 -32.65 -14.69 -29.88
CA ILE A 324 -33.05 -16.09 -30.03
C ILE A 324 -33.38 -16.33 -31.51
N PRO A 325 -32.96 -17.47 -32.11
CA PRO A 325 -33.39 -17.83 -33.45
C PRO A 325 -34.91 -17.95 -33.50
N GLY A 326 -35.57 -16.95 -34.10
CA GLY A 326 -37.02 -16.78 -34.09
C GLY A 326 -37.48 -15.37 -33.73
N GLY A 327 -36.64 -14.51 -33.14
CA GLY A 327 -36.88 -13.06 -33.07
C GLY A 327 -36.95 -12.43 -31.66
N GLU A 328 -37.14 -13.19 -30.59
CA GLU A 328 -37.14 -12.61 -29.23
C GLU A 328 -35.72 -12.41 -28.69
N ALA A 329 -35.58 -11.60 -27.64
CA ALA A 329 -34.30 -11.37 -26.98
C ALA A 329 -34.16 -12.23 -25.71
N LEU A 330 -32.96 -12.76 -25.49
CA LEU A 330 -32.51 -13.38 -24.26
C LEU A 330 -31.55 -12.43 -23.56
N ARG A 331 -31.94 -11.96 -22.38
CA ARG A 331 -31.05 -11.24 -21.47
C ARG A 331 -30.33 -12.22 -20.58
N VAL A 332 -29.01 -12.14 -20.57
CA VAL A 332 -28.12 -12.95 -19.75
C VAL A 332 -27.37 -12.02 -18.81
N GLY A 333 -27.48 -12.28 -17.51
CA GLY A 333 -26.76 -11.54 -16.48
C GLY A 333 -25.84 -12.46 -15.69
N VAL A 334 -24.67 -11.94 -15.31
CA VAL A 334 -23.76 -12.57 -14.36
C VAL A 334 -23.57 -11.61 -13.18
N THR A 335 -24.13 -11.98 -12.02
CA THR A 335 -24.08 -11.15 -10.81
C THR A 335 -22.69 -11.16 -10.17
N SER A 336 -22.48 -10.29 -9.19
CA SER A 336 -21.22 -10.21 -8.43
C SER A 336 -20.90 -11.50 -7.66
N ASP A 337 -21.90 -12.27 -7.26
CA ASP A 337 -21.74 -13.56 -6.58
C ASP A 337 -21.76 -14.75 -7.55
N ASN A 338 -21.45 -14.49 -8.82
CA ASN A 338 -21.36 -15.48 -9.90
C ASN A 338 -22.67 -16.23 -10.18
N ARG A 339 -23.81 -15.63 -9.83
CA ARG A 339 -25.10 -16.18 -10.25
C ARG A 339 -25.37 -15.82 -11.70
N LEU A 340 -25.89 -16.79 -12.42
CA LEU A 340 -26.41 -16.56 -13.76
C LEU A 340 -27.88 -16.21 -13.66
N THR A 341 -28.29 -15.14 -14.34
CA THR A 341 -29.68 -14.76 -14.53
C THR A 341 -30.00 -14.86 -16.01
N PHE A 342 -31.12 -15.50 -16.34
CA PHE A 342 -31.61 -15.59 -17.70
C PHE A 342 -33.03 -15.07 -17.75
N LYS A 343 -33.33 -14.24 -18.74
CA LYS A 343 -34.65 -13.69 -18.94
C LYS A 343 -34.96 -13.57 -20.41
N VAL A 344 -35.96 -14.31 -20.88
CA VAL A 344 -36.51 -14.11 -22.23
C VAL A 344 -37.37 -12.85 -22.19
N VAL A 345 -37.16 -11.95 -23.13
CA VAL A 345 -37.81 -10.65 -23.19
C VAL A 345 -38.42 -10.47 -24.57
N HIS A 346 -39.68 -10.03 -24.59
CA HIS A 346 -40.36 -9.76 -25.84
C HIS A 346 -39.90 -8.42 -26.43
N THR A 347 -39.44 -8.45 -27.67
CA THR A 347 -39.00 -7.26 -28.40
C THR A 347 -40.20 -6.59 -29.06
N MET A 348 -40.73 -5.50 -28.48
CA MET A 348 -41.87 -4.79 -29.06
C MET A 348 -41.42 -3.80 -30.15
N VAL A 349 -42.22 -3.72 -31.22
CA VAL A 349 -42.10 -2.67 -32.24
C VAL A 349 -42.59 -1.35 -31.63
N PRO A 350 -41.92 -0.21 -31.86
CA PRO A 350 -42.37 1.09 -31.36
C PRO A 350 -43.84 1.36 -31.73
N GLY A 351 -44.69 1.65 -30.74
CA GLY A 351 -46.12 1.95 -30.93
C GLY A 351 -47.10 0.83 -30.56
N GLU A 352 -46.62 -0.39 -30.32
CA GLU A 352 -47.47 -1.53 -29.93
C GLU A 352 -47.62 -1.60 -28.39
N LYS A 353 -48.85 -1.40 -27.88
CA LYS A 353 -49.11 -1.39 -26.42
C LYS A 353 -49.28 -2.79 -25.83
N ASP A 354 -49.85 -3.73 -26.58
CA ASP A 354 -50.19 -5.08 -26.10
C ASP A 354 -49.80 -6.18 -27.08
N MET A 355 -49.33 -7.31 -26.53
CA MET A 355 -49.01 -8.50 -27.32
C MET A 355 -50.29 -9.17 -27.82
N SER A 356 -50.39 -9.35 -29.13
CA SER A 356 -51.39 -10.19 -29.78
C SER A 356 -51.34 -11.64 -29.28
N ALA A 357 -52.46 -12.37 -29.41
CA ALA A 357 -52.52 -13.78 -29.05
C ALA A 357 -51.50 -14.64 -29.84
N GLY A 358 -51.20 -14.26 -31.08
CA GLY A 358 -50.16 -14.89 -31.91
C GLY A 358 -48.74 -14.68 -31.36
N GLN A 359 -48.39 -13.44 -31.01
CA GLN A 359 -47.11 -13.11 -30.37
C GLN A 359 -46.95 -13.83 -29.02
N LYS A 360 -48.02 -13.93 -28.20
CA LYS A 360 -47.98 -14.70 -26.96
C LYS A 360 -47.67 -16.18 -27.20
N LYS A 361 -48.29 -16.81 -28.21
CA LYS A 361 -48.03 -18.21 -28.56
C LYS A 361 -46.59 -18.42 -29.04
N MET A 362 -46.08 -17.48 -29.84
CA MET A 362 -44.71 -17.49 -30.34
C MET A 362 -43.69 -17.33 -29.20
N TYR A 363 -43.90 -16.37 -28.30
CA TYR A 363 -43.10 -16.16 -27.10
C TYR A 363 -43.01 -17.45 -26.26
N ARG A 364 -44.14 -18.11 -25.98
CA ARG A 364 -44.15 -19.38 -25.22
C ARG A 364 -43.41 -20.52 -25.93
N ALA A 365 -43.46 -20.57 -27.26
CA ALA A 365 -42.71 -21.55 -28.03
C ALA A 365 -41.20 -21.31 -27.92
N GLN A 366 -40.76 -20.05 -27.99
CA GLN A 366 -39.35 -19.67 -27.84
C GLN A 366 -38.84 -19.88 -26.42
N GLU A 367 -39.65 -19.58 -25.42
CA GLU A 367 -39.35 -19.86 -24.02
C GLU A 367 -39.20 -21.36 -23.75
N LYS A 368 -40.07 -22.20 -24.31
CA LYS A 368 -39.94 -23.66 -24.22
C LYS A 368 -38.66 -24.15 -24.88
N LYS A 369 -38.29 -23.57 -26.03
CA LYS A 369 -37.02 -23.84 -26.71
C LYS A 369 -35.83 -23.42 -25.84
N TRP A 370 -35.86 -22.22 -25.27
CA TRP A 370 -34.83 -21.74 -24.35
C TRP A 370 -34.63 -22.70 -23.17
N CYS A 371 -35.72 -23.18 -22.54
CA CYS A 371 -35.59 -24.14 -21.44
C CYS A 371 -34.89 -25.45 -21.85
N GLN A 372 -35.02 -25.87 -23.11
CA GLN A 372 -34.31 -27.04 -23.65
C GLN A 372 -32.84 -26.70 -23.91
N ASP A 373 -32.58 -25.57 -24.56
CA ASP A 373 -31.25 -25.07 -24.89
C ASP A 373 -30.42 -24.82 -23.63
N MET A 374 -31.02 -24.26 -22.58
CA MET A 374 -30.38 -24.03 -21.29
C MET A 374 -29.79 -25.32 -20.69
N ARG A 375 -30.52 -26.45 -20.76
CA ARG A 375 -29.99 -27.74 -20.27
C ARG A 375 -28.79 -28.22 -21.07
N THR A 376 -28.70 -27.85 -22.33
CA THR A 376 -27.54 -28.14 -23.20
C THR A 376 -26.39 -27.20 -22.86
N LEU A 377 -26.66 -25.90 -22.71
CA LEU A 377 -25.71 -24.89 -22.28
C LEU A 377 -25.04 -25.28 -20.96
N LEU A 378 -25.82 -25.69 -19.95
CA LEU A 378 -25.26 -26.11 -18.65
C LEU A 378 -24.39 -27.36 -18.74
N ARG A 379 -24.72 -28.31 -19.63
CA ARG A 379 -23.87 -29.48 -19.89
C ARG A 379 -22.56 -29.09 -20.57
N ILE A 380 -22.59 -28.09 -21.46
CA ILE A 380 -21.39 -27.57 -22.11
C ILE A 380 -20.52 -26.83 -21.09
N LEU A 381 -21.10 -25.93 -20.30
CA LEU A 381 -20.40 -25.20 -19.23
C LEU A 381 -19.79 -26.15 -18.18
N ALA A 382 -20.50 -27.21 -17.81
CA ALA A 382 -19.96 -28.24 -16.91
C ALA A 382 -18.76 -28.97 -17.50
N LYS A 383 -18.76 -29.26 -18.82
CA LYS A 383 -17.59 -29.84 -19.52
C LYS A 383 -16.42 -28.87 -19.59
N GLU A 384 -16.68 -27.58 -19.62
CA GLU A 384 -15.65 -26.52 -19.54
C GLU A 384 -15.12 -26.31 -18.12
N GLY A 385 -15.67 -27.00 -17.11
CA GLY A 385 -15.23 -26.94 -15.72
C GLY A 385 -16.02 -25.98 -14.84
N PHE A 386 -17.11 -25.40 -15.36
CA PHE A 386 -18.03 -24.59 -14.55
C PHE A 386 -19.14 -25.45 -13.96
N THR A 387 -19.11 -25.66 -12.65
CA THR A 387 -20.09 -26.46 -11.92
C THR A 387 -21.22 -25.56 -11.41
N TYR A 388 -22.48 -25.84 -11.79
CA TYR A 388 -23.66 -25.06 -11.37
C TYR A 388 -24.77 -25.93 -10.79
N GLY A 389 -25.47 -25.40 -9.79
CA GLY A 389 -26.74 -25.92 -9.29
C GLY A 389 -27.90 -24.98 -9.64
N ILE A 390 -29.08 -25.54 -9.93
CA ILE A 390 -30.32 -24.78 -10.13
C ILE A 390 -30.94 -24.56 -8.74
N LEU A 391 -31.10 -23.30 -8.29
CA LEU A 391 -31.68 -23.02 -6.97
C LEU A 391 -33.14 -22.61 -6.99
N ASP A 392 -33.56 -21.83 -7.98
CA ASP A 392 -34.89 -21.23 -7.97
C ASP A 392 -35.40 -21.11 -9.41
N GLU A 393 -36.59 -21.66 -9.67
CA GLU A 393 -37.35 -21.49 -10.91
C GLU A 393 -38.61 -20.69 -10.53
N LYS A 394 -38.53 -19.36 -10.58
CA LYS A 394 -39.70 -18.52 -10.28
C LYS A 394 -40.67 -18.52 -11.45
N THR A 395 -41.84 -19.12 -11.27
CA THR A 395 -42.93 -19.04 -12.25
C THR A 395 -43.53 -17.63 -12.21
N ILE A 396 -43.23 -16.80 -13.21
CA ILE A 396 -43.94 -15.51 -13.37
C ILE A 396 -45.41 -15.82 -13.75
N PRO A 397 -46.40 -15.14 -13.12
CA PRO A 397 -47.82 -15.33 -13.42
C PRO A 397 -48.12 -15.15 -14.91
N ASP A 398 -49.02 -15.96 -15.46
CA ASP A 398 -49.34 -16.00 -16.91
C ASP A 398 -49.81 -14.66 -17.51
N ASN A 399 -50.11 -13.69 -16.65
CA ASN A 399 -50.61 -12.37 -17.00
C ASN A 399 -49.49 -11.32 -17.19
N ILE A 400 -48.22 -11.65 -16.90
CA ILE A 400 -47.10 -10.69 -16.93
C ILE A 400 -45.99 -11.25 -17.84
N ILE A 401 -45.91 -10.76 -19.07
CA ILE A 401 -44.76 -11.02 -19.96
C ILE A 401 -43.82 -9.81 -19.86
N PRO A 402 -42.55 -9.98 -19.46
CA PRO A 402 -41.61 -8.87 -19.43
C PRO A 402 -41.36 -8.35 -20.87
N LYS A 403 -41.69 -7.08 -21.08
CA LYS A 403 -41.55 -6.38 -22.36
C LYS A 403 -40.24 -5.57 -22.37
N ALA A 404 -39.47 -5.64 -23.45
CA ALA A 404 -38.45 -4.67 -23.79
C ALA A 404 -38.97 -3.84 -24.95
N VAL A 405 -39.00 -2.53 -24.77
CA VAL A 405 -39.21 -1.59 -25.87
C VAL A 405 -37.82 -1.36 -26.47
N LEU A 406 -37.61 -1.75 -27.72
CA LEU A 406 -36.47 -1.24 -28.50
C LEU A 406 -36.80 0.23 -28.78
N GLU A 407 -36.12 1.15 -28.11
CA GLU A 407 -36.18 2.56 -28.48
C GLU A 407 -35.47 2.72 -29.83
N ASP A 408 -36.14 3.36 -30.78
CA ASP A 408 -35.59 3.68 -32.11
C ASP A 408 -34.31 4.53 -31.95
N VAL A 409 -33.38 4.46 -32.91
CA VAL A 409 -32.10 5.19 -32.85
C VAL A 409 -32.34 6.69 -32.69
N GLU A 410 -33.42 7.22 -33.27
CA GLU A 410 -33.87 8.61 -33.10
C GLU A 410 -34.34 8.91 -31.67
N GLY A 411 -34.95 7.95 -30.97
CA GLY A 411 -35.38 8.09 -29.58
C GLY A 411 -34.21 8.08 -28.58
N ILE A 412 -33.18 7.27 -28.85
CA ILE A 412 -31.95 7.24 -28.04
C ILE A 412 -31.14 8.54 -28.23
N LEU A 413 -31.09 9.07 -29.45
CA LEU A 413 -30.43 10.36 -29.73
C LEU A 413 -31.20 11.53 -29.12
N ALA A 414 -32.52 11.57 -29.23
CA ALA A 414 -33.34 12.63 -28.63
C ALA A 414 -33.24 12.67 -27.10
N ARG A 415 -33.24 11.51 -26.42
CA ARG A 415 -33.10 11.46 -24.97
C ARG A 415 -31.68 11.85 -24.52
N ARG A 416 -30.65 11.51 -25.30
CA ARG A 416 -29.27 11.91 -25.03
C ARG A 416 -29.05 13.42 -25.24
N ASP A 417 -29.70 14.01 -26.23
CA ASP A 417 -29.69 15.45 -26.48
C ASP A 417 -30.46 16.22 -25.39
N GLU A 418 -31.57 15.66 -24.89
CA GLU A 418 -32.27 16.19 -23.72
C GLU A 418 -31.38 16.11 -22.48
N GLU A 419 -30.83 14.94 -22.14
CA GLU A 419 -29.94 14.77 -20.98
C GLU A 419 -28.70 15.69 -21.04
N GLN A 420 -28.12 15.91 -22.23
CA GLN A 420 -27.04 16.87 -22.42
C GLN A 420 -27.49 18.32 -22.22
N ARG A 421 -28.70 18.69 -22.69
CA ARG A 421 -29.25 20.03 -22.43
C ARG A 421 -29.47 20.28 -20.94
N TRP A 422 -30.06 19.32 -20.23
CA TRP A 422 -30.25 19.43 -18.77
C TRP A 422 -28.92 19.47 -18.00
N ALA A 423 -27.89 18.77 -18.47
CA ALA A 423 -26.55 18.81 -17.87
C ALA A 423 -25.85 20.16 -18.11
N ILE A 424 -25.96 20.73 -19.32
CA ILE A 424 -25.41 22.06 -19.64
C ILE A 424 -26.16 23.15 -18.84
N GLU A 425 -27.49 23.08 -18.78
CA GLU A 425 -28.29 24.03 -17.98
C GLU A 425 -28.00 23.91 -16.47
N GLY A 426 -27.72 22.69 -15.98
CA GLY A 426 -27.30 22.45 -14.59
C GLY A 426 -25.92 23.04 -14.28
N ASP A 427 -24.94 22.86 -15.17
CA ASP A 427 -23.59 23.40 -15.02
C ASP A 427 -23.59 24.94 -15.12
N GLU A 428 -24.37 25.53 -16.02
CA GLU A 428 -24.53 26.99 -16.11
C GLU A 428 -25.20 27.59 -14.87
N ALA A 429 -26.21 26.91 -14.32
CA ALA A 429 -26.87 27.33 -13.08
C ALA A 429 -25.92 27.27 -11.87
N ASP A 430 -25.07 26.26 -11.78
CA ASP A 430 -24.06 26.14 -10.73
C ASP A 430 -22.91 27.15 -10.90
N GLU A 431 -22.51 27.46 -12.14
CA GLU A 431 -21.52 28.50 -12.40
C GLU A 431 -22.06 29.89 -12.04
N MET A 432 -23.33 30.18 -12.34
CA MET A 432 -23.99 31.43 -11.91
C MET A 432 -24.04 31.54 -10.38
N ARG A 433 -24.39 30.47 -9.67
CA ARG A 433 -24.37 30.46 -8.20
C ARG A 433 -22.98 30.72 -7.64
N ARG A 434 -21.94 30.15 -8.25
CA ARG A 434 -20.54 30.39 -7.84
C ARG A 434 -20.13 31.84 -8.06
N ARG A 435 -20.53 32.47 -9.16
CA ARG A 435 -20.26 33.90 -9.43
C ARG A 435 -20.94 34.81 -8.41
N VAL A 436 -22.20 34.56 -8.09
CA VAL A 436 -22.93 35.34 -7.06
C VAL A 436 -22.27 35.24 -5.70
N VAL A 437 -21.81 34.04 -5.31
CA VAL A 437 -21.09 33.84 -4.03
C VAL A 437 -19.72 34.51 -4.02
N LEU A 438 -19.02 34.53 -5.16
CA LEU A 438 -17.76 35.26 -5.31
C LEU A 438 -17.99 36.76 -5.21
N ASP A 439 -18.97 37.32 -5.92
CA ASP A 439 -19.29 38.76 -5.88
C ASP A 439 -19.69 39.20 -4.47
N GLN A 440 -20.49 38.42 -3.74
CA GLN A 440 -20.81 38.69 -2.33
C GLN A 440 -19.57 38.70 -1.44
N LYS A 441 -18.66 37.74 -1.60
CA LYS A 441 -17.40 37.72 -0.83
C LYS A 441 -16.45 38.86 -1.19
N THR A 442 -16.54 39.38 -2.41
CA THR A 442 -15.73 40.54 -2.83
C THR A 442 -16.29 41.82 -2.23
N GLN A 443 -17.62 41.97 -2.21
CA GLN A 443 -18.29 43.09 -1.52
C GLN A 443 -18.06 43.07 0.00
N GLU A 444 -18.05 41.91 0.64
CA GLU A 444 -17.73 41.75 2.07
C GLU A 444 -16.26 42.03 2.41
N ARG A 445 -15.35 42.03 1.43
CA ARG A 445 -13.93 42.38 1.62
C ARG A 445 -13.65 43.86 1.37
N GLU A 446 -14.50 44.53 0.59
CA GLU A 446 -14.39 45.95 0.28
C GLU A 446 -15.17 46.85 1.25
N ALA A 447 -16.14 46.28 1.99
CA ALA A 447 -16.79 46.88 3.15
C ALA A 447 -16.00 46.61 4.44
#